data_AF-A0A7S0DUH7-F1
#
_entry.id   AF-A0A7S0DUH7-F1
#
_cell.length_a   1.000
_cell.length_b   1.000
_cell.length_c   1.000
_cell.angle_alpha   90.00
_cell.angle_beta   90.00
_cell.angle_gamma   90.00
#
_symmetry.space_group_name_H-M   'P 1'
#
loop_
_entity.id
_entity.type
_entity.pdbx_description
1 polymer ?
#
loop_
_entity_poly.entity_id
_entity_poly.type
_entity_poly.pdbx_seq_one_letter_code
_entity_poly.pdbx_strand_id
1 'polypeptide(L)'
;EAIKHLGLERALERYQDIDSKRDISRWEELTDHVMLGLRLLEGIDLELMRHKFGGDVVQHLLKGVAPAVDKNLAIIDRKELDSKPSRLRLHDPEGFLRSSDIISDIFAELPGLE
;
A
#
# COMPACT_ATOMS: atom_id res chain seq x y z
N GLU A 1 -12.56 -39.96 -21.59
CA GLU A 1 -12.82 -38.93 -20.53
C GLU A 1 -11.59 -38.55 -19.71
N ALA A 2 -10.80 -39.50 -19.20
CA ALA A 2 -9.69 -39.21 -18.27
C ALA A 2 -8.64 -38.17 -18.75
N ILE A 3 -8.30 -38.14 -20.04
CA ILE A 3 -7.31 -37.19 -20.61
C ILE A 3 -7.83 -35.74 -20.57
N LYS A 4 -9.14 -35.51 -20.68
CA LYS A 4 -9.73 -34.17 -20.61
C LYS A 4 -9.74 -33.62 -19.18
N HIS A 5 -9.98 -34.48 -18.18
CA HIS A 5 -9.91 -34.09 -16.76
C HIS A 5 -8.49 -33.69 -16.35
N LEU A 6 -7.48 -34.49 -16.74
CA LEU A 6 -6.07 -34.20 -16.42
C LEU A 6 -5.56 -32.89 -17.06
N GLY A 7 -6.10 -32.52 -18.23
CA GLY A 7 -5.76 -31.26 -18.91
C GLY A 7 -6.36 -30.02 -18.25
N LEU A 8 -7.56 -30.14 -17.67
CA LEU A 8 -8.23 -29.04 -16.98
C LEU A 8 -7.59 -28.75 -15.61
N GLU A 9 -7.29 -29.79 -14.83
CA GLU A 9 -6.64 -29.65 -13.51
C GLU A 9 -5.28 -28.92 -13.64
N ARG A 10 -4.44 -29.33 -14.60
CA ARG A 10 -3.14 -28.67 -14.86
C ARG A 10 -3.25 -27.23 -15.37
N ALA A 11 -4.38 -26.85 -15.95
CA ALA A 11 -4.63 -25.48 -16.39
C ALA A 11 -5.07 -24.60 -15.20
N LEU A 12 -5.90 -25.15 -14.31
CA LEU A 12 -6.32 -24.49 -13.07
C LEU A 12 -5.14 -24.27 -12.11
N GLU A 13 -4.29 -25.28 -11.93
CA GLU A 13 -3.07 -25.15 -11.11
C GLU A 13 -2.14 -24.04 -11.64
N ARG A 14 -1.93 -24.00 -12.96
CA ARG A 14 -1.14 -22.93 -13.59
C ARG A 14 -1.77 -21.56 -13.46
N TYR A 15 -3.10 -21.48 -13.55
CA TYR A 15 -3.81 -20.22 -13.35
C TYR A 15 -3.63 -19.70 -11.92
N GLN A 16 -3.77 -20.58 -10.92
CA GLN A 16 -3.57 -20.23 -9.51
C GLN A 16 -2.12 -19.78 -9.20
N ASP A 17 -1.11 -20.47 -9.77
CA ASP A 17 0.30 -20.08 -9.60
C ASP A 17 0.61 -18.70 -10.24
N ILE A 18 0.04 -18.40 -11.40
CA ILE A 18 0.20 -17.10 -12.07
C ILE A 18 -0.47 -15.97 -11.27
N ASP A 19 -1.68 -16.23 -10.75
CA ASP A 19 -2.43 -15.25 -9.96
C ASP A 19 -1.70 -14.94 -8.64
N SER A 20 -1.26 -15.99 -7.94
CA SER A 20 -0.48 -15.86 -6.70
C SER A 20 0.83 -15.08 -6.92
N LYS A 21 1.55 -15.35 -8.01
CA LYS A 21 2.78 -14.61 -8.37
C LYS A 21 2.50 -13.15 -8.67
N ARG A 22 1.38 -12.85 -9.33
CA ARG A 22 0.96 -11.48 -9.63
C ARG A 22 0.64 -10.72 -8.34
N ASP A 23 -0.02 -11.36 -7.39
CA ASP A 23 -0.36 -10.77 -6.10
C ASP A 23 0.88 -10.49 -5.26
N ILE A 24 1.83 -11.43 -5.19
CA ILE A 24 3.13 -11.22 -4.53
C ILE A 24 3.88 -10.03 -5.14
N SER A 25 4.01 -9.99 -6.46
CA SER A 25 4.72 -8.90 -7.14
C SER A 25 4.05 -7.54 -6.90
N ARG A 26 2.71 -7.50 -6.89
CA ARG A 26 1.95 -6.28 -6.59
C ARG A 26 2.12 -5.84 -5.14
N TRP A 27 2.19 -6.78 -4.20
CA TRP A 27 2.44 -6.51 -2.79
C TRP A 27 3.87 -6.00 -2.53
N GLU A 28 4.87 -6.60 -3.15
CA GLU A 28 6.26 -6.13 -3.10
C GLU A 28 6.35 -4.68 -3.60
N GLU A 29 5.75 -4.37 -4.75
CA GLU A 29 5.76 -3.01 -5.29
C GLU A 29 5.06 -2.00 -4.36
N LEU A 30 3.91 -2.37 -3.79
CA LEU A 30 3.18 -1.54 -2.82
C LEU A 30 4.04 -1.27 -1.57
N THR A 31 4.61 -2.33 -1.01
CA THR A 31 5.48 -2.28 0.18
C THR A 31 6.65 -1.34 -0.06
N ASP A 32 7.31 -1.45 -1.21
CA ASP A 32 8.43 -0.58 -1.59
C ASP A 32 8.01 0.88 -1.69
N HIS A 33 6.88 1.18 -2.34
CA HIS A 33 6.38 2.56 -2.44
C HIS A 33 6.10 3.17 -1.06
N VAL A 34 5.53 2.39 -0.13
CA VAL A 34 5.23 2.86 1.22
C VAL A 34 6.52 3.07 2.03
N MET A 35 7.40 2.07 2.05
CA MET A 35 8.65 2.12 2.82
C MET A 35 9.58 3.22 2.35
N LEU A 36 9.77 3.35 1.04
CA LEU A 36 10.63 4.39 0.47
C LEU A 36 9.98 5.76 0.62
N GLY A 37 8.70 5.88 0.26
CA GLY A 37 7.99 7.16 0.31
C GLY A 37 8.00 7.80 1.69
N LEU A 38 7.74 7.02 2.76
CA LEU A 38 7.74 7.56 4.14
C LEU A 38 9.13 7.93 4.66
N ARG A 39 10.20 7.37 4.10
CA ARG A 39 11.58 7.68 4.47
C ARG A 39 12.18 8.82 3.67
N LEU A 40 11.54 9.22 2.58
CA LEU A 40 11.93 10.35 1.76
C LEU A 40 11.21 11.62 2.22
N LEU A 41 11.87 12.76 2.05
CA LEU A 41 11.32 14.07 2.42
C LEU A 41 10.05 14.40 1.61
N GLU A 42 9.98 13.91 0.38
CA GLU A 42 8.87 14.08 -0.54
C GLU A 42 7.61 13.33 -0.09
N GLY A 43 7.72 12.26 0.70
CA GLY A 43 6.58 11.46 1.11
C GLY A 43 6.00 10.56 0.03
N ILE A 44 4.82 10.02 0.32
CA ILE A 44 4.01 9.22 -0.59
C ILE A 44 3.07 10.12 -1.39
N ASP A 45 3.09 9.98 -2.71
CA ASP A 45 2.11 10.59 -3.60
C ASP A 45 0.81 9.78 -3.65
N LEU A 46 -0.25 10.30 -3.03
CA LEU A 46 -1.52 9.57 -2.88
C LEU A 46 -2.33 9.49 -4.19
N GLU A 47 -2.03 10.32 -5.18
CA GLU A 47 -2.65 10.24 -6.51
C GLU A 47 -1.99 9.13 -7.34
N LEU A 48 -0.66 9.05 -7.29
CA LEU A 48 0.08 7.93 -7.88
C LEU A 48 -0.33 6.60 -7.26
N MET A 49 -0.44 6.54 -5.92
CA MET A 49 -0.90 5.33 -5.23
C MET A 49 -2.30 4.92 -5.66
N ARG A 50 -3.22 5.88 -5.78
CA ARG A 50 -4.58 5.62 -6.25
C ARG A 50 -4.62 5.04 -7.65
N HIS A 51 -3.80 5.57 -8.55
CA HIS A 51 -3.72 5.11 -9.94
C HIS A 51 -3.10 3.71 -10.06
N LYS A 52 -2.03 3.41 -9.31
CA LYS A 52 -1.33 2.11 -9.38
C LYS A 52 -2.04 1.00 -8.59
N PHE A 53 -2.44 1.30 -7.36
CA PHE A 53 -2.86 0.30 -6.39
C PHE A 53 -4.37 0.31 -6.12
N GLY A 54 -5.05 1.41 -6.45
CA GLY A 54 -6.50 1.55 -6.32
C GLY A 54 -6.91 2.49 -5.18
N GLY A 55 -8.19 2.87 -5.16
CA GLY A 55 -8.76 3.76 -4.16
C GLY A 55 -8.74 3.17 -2.75
N ASP A 56 -8.99 1.87 -2.62
CA ASP A 56 -9.08 1.17 -1.34
C ASP A 56 -7.73 1.18 -0.61
N VAL A 57 -6.63 0.91 -1.32
CA VAL A 57 -5.27 1.00 -0.76
C VAL A 57 -4.99 2.37 -0.18
N VAL A 58 -5.45 3.45 -0.84
CA VAL A 58 -5.30 4.80 -0.29
C VAL A 58 -6.16 5.01 0.97
N GLN A 59 -7.37 4.44 1.03
CA GLN A 59 -8.18 4.51 2.25
C GLN A 59 -7.50 3.77 3.42
N HIS A 60 -6.94 2.60 3.16
CA HIS A 60 -6.20 1.82 4.15
C HIS A 60 -4.92 2.53 4.61
N LEU A 61 -4.16 3.15 3.69
CA LEU A 61 -3.02 4.01 4.03
C LEU A 61 -3.42 5.16 4.96
N LEU A 62 -4.50 5.87 4.62
CA LEU A 62 -5.00 6.98 5.42
C LEU A 62 -5.48 6.53 6.80
N LYS A 63 -6.10 5.35 6.87
CA LYS A 63 -6.54 4.76 8.14
C LYS A 63 -5.35 4.37 9.02
N GLY A 64 -4.37 3.66 8.47
CA GLY A 64 -3.19 3.21 9.20
C GLY A 64 -2.28 4.34 9.68
N VAL A 65 -2.23 5.46 8.94
CA VAL A 65 -1.43 6.63 9.35
C VAL A 65 -2.17 7.60 10.28
N ALA A 66 -3.49 7.45 10.46
CA ALA A 66 -4.29 8.35 11.30
C ALA A 66 -3.74 8.51 12.73
N PRO A 67 -3.31 7.44 13.43
CA PRO A 67 -2.72 7.57 14.77
C PRO A 67 -1.43 8.39 14.78
N ALA A 68 -0.67 8.39 13.70
CA ALA A 68 0.54 9.19 13.56
C ALA A 68 0.21 10.67 13.30
N VAL A 69 -0.82 10.94 12.50
CA VAL A 69 -1.33 12.30 12.26
C VAL A 69 -1.84 12.92 13.57
N ASP A 70 -2.63 12.18 14.35
CA ASP A 70 -3.15 12.64 15.65
C ASP A 70 -2.04 13.00 16.64
N LYS A 71 -0.86 12.37 16.51
CA LYS A 71 0.33 12.63 17.33
C LYS A 71 1.28 13.68 16.73
N ASN A 72 0.90 14.35 15.65
CA ASN A 72 1.77 15.25 14.87
C ASN A 72 3.07 14.59 14.39
N LEU A 73 3.04 13.29 14.10
CA LEU A 73 4.17 12.54 13.53
C LEU A 73 4.07 12.42 12.00
N ALA A 74 2.90 12.70 11.43
CA ALA A 74 2.65 12.67 9.99
C ALA A 74 1.72 13.80 9.56
N ILE A 75 1.81 14.19 8.29
CA ILE A 75 1.01 15.25 7.66
C ILE A 75 0.39 14.69 6.38
N ILE A 76 -0.88 15.01 6.17
CA ILE A 76 -1.57 14.76 4.91
C ILE A 76 -1.83 16.10 4.21
N ASP A 77 -1.07 16.36 3.16
CA ASP A 77 -1.30 17.52 2.30
C ASP A 77 -2.58 17.31 1.49
N ARG A 78 -3.29 18.40 1.19
CA ARG A 78 -4.53 18.38 0.41
C ARG A 78 -4.41 19.33 -0.77
N LYS A 79 -5.00 18.96 -1.92
CA LYS A 79 -5.12 19.87 -3.08
C LYS A 79 -6.10 21.00 -2.74
N GLU A 80 -5.73 22.23 -3.08
CA GLU A 80 -6.58 23.41 -2.86
C GLU A 80 -7.92 23.32 -3.60
N LEU A 81 -7.92 22.71 -4.79
CA LEU A 81 -9.08 22.72 -5.70
C LEU A 81 -10.26 21.87 -5.23
N ASP A 82 -9.99 20.72 -4.59
CA ASP A 82 -11.01 19.73 -4.22
C ASP A 82 -10.82 19.15 -2.80
N SER A 83 -9.89 19.70 -2.02
CA SER A 83 -9.55 19.25 -0.66
C SER A 83 -9.20 17.76 -0.56
N LYS A 84 -8.88 17.09 -1.68
CA LYS A 84 -8.50 15.67 -1.64
C LYS A 84 -7.08 15.51 -1.09
N PRO A 85 -6.84 14.48 -0.27
CA PRO A 85 -5.50 14.06 0.12
C PRO A 85 -4.62 13.85 -1.12
N SER A 86 -3.51 14.57 -1.18
CA SER A 86 -2.58 14.53 -2.29
C SER A 86 -1.26 13.86 -1.92
N ARG A 87 -0.78 14.07 -0.70
CA ARG A 87 0.52 13.59 -0.28
C ARG A 87 0.54 13.29 1.21
N LEU A 88 1.24 12.22 1.58
CA LEU A 88 1.45 11.78 2.95
C LEU A 88 2.94 11.87 3.27
N ARG A 89 3.31 12.61 4.30
CA ARG A 89 4.69 12.82 4.75
C ARG A 89 4.83 12.61 6.24
N LEU A 90 6.01 12.19 6.69
CA LEU A 90 6.34 12.20 8.11
C LEU A 90 6.80 13.61 8.51
N HIS A 91 6.51 14.01 9.75
CA HIS A 91 7.13 15.18 10.34
C HIS A 91 8.62 14.89 10.58
N ASP A 92 9.48 15.83 10.21
CA ASP A 92 10.92 15.75 10.45
C ASP A 92 11.30 16.58 11.70
N PRO A 93 12.07 16.04 12.67
CA PRO A 93 12.61 14.68 12.74
C PRO A 93 11.72 13.65 13.46
N GLU A 94 10.70 14.08 14.20
CA GLU A 94 10.01 13.23 15.17
C GLU A 94 9.28 12.04 14.52
N GLY A 95 8.62 12.27 13.39
CA GLY A 95 7.96 11.23 12.60
C GLY A 95 8.95 10.26 11.98
N PHE A 96 10.07 10.76 11.44
CA PHE A 96 11.11 9.92 10.84
C PHE A 96 11.72 8.95 11.84
N LEU A 97 12.01 9.41 13.07
CA LEU A 97 12.52 8.58 14.16
C LEU A 97 11.54 7.46 14.57
N ARG A 98 10.25 7.64 14.30
CA ARG A 98 9.17 6.66 14.56
C ARG A 98 8.70 5.93 13.31
N SER A 99 9.38 6.10 12.17
CA SER A 99 8.91 5.61 10.87
C SER A 99 8.62 4.11 10.85
N SER A 100 9.43 3.28 11.53
CA SER A 100 9.20 1.83 11.61
C SER A 100 7.87 1.47 12.28
N ASP A 101 7.48 2.18 13.34
CA ASP A 101 6.21 1.94 14.04
C ASP A 101 5.05 2.37 13.13
N ILE A 102 5.16 3.53 12.50
CA ILE A 102 4.14 4.08 11.59
C ILE A 102 3.94 3.18 10.37
N ILE A 103 5.03 2.64 9.80
CA ILE A 103 4.97 1.67 8.70
C ILE A 103 4.25 0.39 9.16
N SER A 104 4.51 -0.06 10.39
CA SER A 104 3.86 -1.27 10.93
C SER A 104 2.36 -1.07 11.10
N ASP A 105 1.94 0.09 11.63
CA ASP A 105 0.52 0.46 11.76
C ASP A 105 -0.17 0.55 10.39
N ILE A 106 0.53 1.09 9.37
CA ILE A 106 0.03 1.13 7.99
C ILE A 106 -0.15 -0.28 7.41
N PHE A 107 0.83 -1.16 7.57
CA PHE A 107 0.77 -2.51 7.02
C PHE A 107 -0.29 -3.38 7.68
N ALA A 108 -0.58 -3.17 8.96
CA ALA A 108 -1.69 -3.83 9.64
C ALA A 108 -3.06 -3.49 9.01
N GLU A 109 -3.17 -2.35 8.31
CA GLU A 109 -4.39 -1.94 7.64
C GLU A 109 -4.43 -2.30 6.16
N LEU A 110 -3.30 -2.60 5.50
CA LEU A 110 -3.30 -2.85 4.06
C LEU A 110 -3.95 -4.20 3.69
N PRO A 111 -4.79 -4.23 2.64
CA PRO A 111 -5.36 -5.47 2.14
C PRO A 111 -4.27 -6.29 1.43
N GLY A 112 -3.93 -7.47 1.98
CA GLY A 112 -2.85 -8.32 1.46
C GLY A 112 -2.12 -9.18 2.50
N LEU A 113 -2.47 -9.06 3.79
CA LEU A 113 -1.95 -9.87 4.91
C LEU A 113 -2.97 -10.91 5.43
N GLU A 114 -3.86 -11.41 4.57
CA GLU A 114 -4.73 -12.57 4.86
C GLU A 114 -4.41 -13.75 3.96
#